data_AF-A0A921ZMA0-F1
#
_entry.id   AF-A0A921ZMA0-F1
#
_cell.length_a   1.000
_cell.length_b   1.000
_cell.length_c   1.000
_cell.angle_alpha   90.00
_cell.angle_beta   90.00
_cell.angle_gamma   90.00
#
_symmetry.space_group_name_H-M   'P 1'
#
loop_
_entity.id
_entity.type
_entity.pdbx_description
1 polymer ?
#
loop_
_entity_poly.entity_id
_entity_poly.type
_entity_poly.pdbx_seq_one_letter_code
_entity_poly.pdbx_strand_id
1 'polypeptide(L)'
;MAWQLVLLTLLSLGAVNYANLDCVLDFQNDFDTSNPLPIILRDNKLLNPDPNTCSVVLPEGSKILIGCPGDTNSIMYMQPHGRIDTGLKQLEASCNGGSNFISGNSLLDSFALKEISCKEQPKVTVRKTTKCGKDNQHQTYQCGYTIGNVFVWAFESCYDERLYIPSHVKYEIRPHTCTPAPTAPSGNILTGLLEGLLGIVLYILSAVFNVLTSLVAQKARFIELFGTELADVYLRDDNLEPCYLANPFYFATVAEQSVTTHYVNLAPQWKSVTESLESLQQGVQNYVNQGQNSLTVYSGTIGVLTLPTSLGSSRALYLVTFLGSNVCPVPQYFYKVVIADHGPLVFLISNSIAAVPSGVPFCTDLGSDAHSGISWNRKRSFDLCCDFEEFQKKVSYLQL
;
A
#
# COMPACT_ATOMS: atom_id res chain seq x y z
N MET A 1 75.14 10.08 48.46
CA MET A 1 74.62 10.97 47.39
C MET A 1 73.62 10.14 46.59
N ALA A 2 72.35 10.54 46.65
CA ALA A 2 71.17 10.16 45.86
C ALA A 2 71.00 8.70 45.37
N TRP A 3 70.04 7.98 45.97
CA TRP A 3 69.31 6.87 45.33
C TRP A 3 67.98 7.41 44.82
N GLN A 4 67.72 7.28 43.51
CA GLN A 4 66.46 7.65 42.86
C GLN A 4 65.43 6.53 43.04
N LEU A 5 64.26 6.86 43.60
CA LEU A 5 63.05 6.04 43.58
C LEU A 5 62.18 6.54 42.42
N VAL A 6 62.03 5.71 41.39
CA VAL A 6 61.09 5.92 40.29
C VAL A 6 59.73 5.36 40.73
N LEU A 7 58.75 6.23 40.94
CA LEU A 7 57.35 5.85 41.13
C LEU A 7 56.71 5.71 39.73
N LEU A 8 56.47 4.48 39.29
CA LEU A 8 55.68 4.19 38.10
C LEU A 8 54.19 4.15 38.50
N THR A 9 53.47 5.23 38.21
CA THR A 9 52.00 5.24 38.26
C THR A 9 51.45 4.60 36.98
N LEU A 10 50.90 3.39 37.11
CA LEU A 10 50.10 2.75 36.07
C LEU A 10 48.74 3.44 35.99
N LEU A 11 48.58 4.36 35.04
CA LEU A 11 47.27 4.82 34.56
C LEU A 11 46.74 3.77 33.58
N SER A 12 45.92 2.85 34.07
CA SER A 12 45.08 2.03 33.20
C SER A 12 43.97 2.91 32.63
N LEU A 13 44.17 3.43 31.42
CA LEU A 13 43.08 3.90 30.56
C LEU A 13 42.27 2.67 30.13
N GLY A 14 41.35 2.24 31.00
CA GLY A 14 40.28 1.34 30.59
C GLY A 14 39.43 2.10 29.58
N ALA A 15 39.43 1.66 28.32
CA ALA A 15 38.40 2.04 27.38
C ALA A 15 37.06 1.65 28.00
N VAL A 16 36.27 2.62 28.45
CA VAL A 16 34.88 2.40 28.79
C VAL A 16 34.18 2.09 27.48
N ASN A 17 34.08 0.80 27.14
CA ASN A 17 33.11 0.35 26.16
C ASN A 17 31.75 0.68 26.78
N TYR A 18 31.18 1.83 26.41
CA TYR A 18 29.75 2.03 26.57
C TYR A 18 29.09 0.91 25.76
N ALA A 19 28.57 -0.10 26.46
CA ALA A 19 27.68 -1.06 25.83
C ALA A 19 26.59 -0.24 25.17
N ASN A 20 26.48 -0.31 23.85
CA ASN A 20 25.38 0.34 23.17
C ASN A 20 24.10 -0.41 23.59
N LEU A 21 23.32 0.21 24.47
CA LEU A 21 22.08 -0.33 25.03
C LEU A 21 20.86 0.05 24.18
N ASP A 22 21.08 0.70 23.04
CA ASP A 22 20.02 0.93 22.06
C ASP A 22 19.62 -0.40 21.41
N CYS A 23 18.35 -0.48 21.04
CA CYS A 23 17.87 -1.56 20.21
C CYS A 23 18.05 -1.20 18.75
N VAL A 24 18.70 -2.07 17.99
CA VAL A 24 18.87 -1.95 16.55
C VAL A 24 18.11 -3.11 15.92
N LEU A 25 16.97 -2.79 15.30
CA LEU A 25 16.06 -3.77 14.73
C LEU A 25 16.21 -3.78 13.22
N ASP A 26 16.70 -4.87 12.66
CA ASP A 26 16.80 -5.10 11.23
C ASP A 26 15.51 -5.74 10.71
N PHE A 27 14.82 -5.07 9.78
CA PHE A 27 13.54 -5.53 9.23
C PHE A 27 13.64 -6.84 8.41
N GLN A 28 14.84 -7.26 8.04
CA GLN A 28 15.11 -8.50 7.31
C GLN A 28 15.48 -9.67 8.24
N ASN A 29 16.02 -9.38 9.42
CA ASN A 29 16.63 -10.41 10.28
C ASN A 29 15.97 -10.57 11.65
N ASP A 30 15.34 -9.51 12.19
CA ASP A 30 14.80 -9.49 13.55
C ASP A 30 13.29 -9.75 13.63
N PHE A 31 12.66 -10.10 12.50
CA PHE A 31 11.25 -10.42 12.39
C PHE A 31 11.07 -11.81 11.79
N ASP A 32 10.21 -12.63 12.40
CA ASP A 32 9.88 -13.94 11.85
C ASP A 32 8.87 -13.81 10.70
N THR A 33 9.40 -13.68 9.49
CA THR A 33 8.59 -13.59 8.27
C THR A 33 7.91 -14.90 7.88
N SER A 34 8.19 -16.01 8.58
CA SER A 34 7.54 -17.30 8.32
C SER A 34 6.17 -17.40 9.00
N ASN A 35 5.88 -16.50 9.95
CA ASN A 35 4.62 -16.42 10.67
C ASN A 35 3.97 -15.04 10.47
N PRO A 36 2.66 -14.90 10.74
CA PRO A 36 2.01 -13.59 10.69
C PRO A 36 2.71 -12.59 11.61
N LEU A 37 3.14 -11.45 11.05
CA LEU A 37 3.87 -10.44 11.80
C LEU A 37 2.91 -9.57 12.64
N PRO A 38 3.30 -9.16 13.86
CA PRO A 38 2.54 -8.19 14.62
C PRO A 38 2.65 -6.78 14.03
N ILE A 39 1.67 -5.95 14.34
CA ILE A 39 1.73 -4.51 14.06
C ILE A 39 2.43 -3.84 15.23
N ILE A 40 3.50 -3.09 14.95
CA ILE A 40 4.30 -2.44 15.98
C ILE A 40 4.18 -0.93 15.83
N LEU A 41 3.83 -0.26 16.91
CA LEU A 41 3.73 1.18 16.98
C LEU A 41 4.82 1.75 17.89
N ARG A 42 5.33 2.92 17.49
CA ARG A 42 6.15 3.82 18.30
C ARG A 42 5.50 5.19 18.25
N ASP A 43 5.25 5.80 19.41
CA ASP A 43 4.63 7.13 19.51
C ASP A 43 3.31 7.23 18.72
N ASN A 44 2.47 6.19 18.81
CA ASN A 44 1.20 6.05 18.08
C ASN A 44 1.30 6.05 16.55
N LYS A 45 2.50 5.87 15.99
CA LYS A 45 2.74 5.70 14.55
C LYS A 45 3.28 4.31 14.28
N LEU A 46 3.08 3.82 13.07
CA LEU A 46 3.69 2.55 12.66
C LEU A 46 5.21 2.66 12.75
N LEU A 47 5.85 1.61 13.28
CA LEU A 47 7.29 1.51 13.31
C LEU A 47 7.80 1.32 11.88
N ASN A 48 8.41 2.38 11.34
CA ASN A 48 8.99 2.39 10.00
C ASN A 48 10.52 2.35 10.07
N PRO A 49 11.17 1.62 9.16
CA PRO A 49 12.63 1.57 9.11
C PRO A 49 13.22 2.91 8.68
N ASP A 50 14.48 3.13 9.08
CA ASP A 50 15.31 4.15 8.45
C ASP A 50 15.51 3.77 6.97
N PRO A 51 15.33 4.74 6.05
CA PRO A 51 15.27 4.47 4.62
C PRO A 51 16.59 3.96 4.03
N ASN A 52 17.74 4.20 4.67
CA ASN A 52 19.06 3.87 4.15
C ASN A 52 19.65 2.60 4.79
N THR A 53 19.20 2.27 6.00
CA THR A 53 19.76 1.14 6.78
C THR A 53 18.80 -0.03 6.93
N CYS A 54 17.53 0.13 6.54
CA CYS A 54 16.47 -0.87 6.75
C CYS A 54 16.35 -1.36 8.19
N SER A 55 16.77 -0.49 9.11
CA SER A 55 16.83 -0.77 10.51
C SER A 55 16.14 0.33 11.29
N VAL A 56 15.71 0.04 12.51
CA VAL A 56 15.22 1.04 13.45
C VAL A 56 16.12 1.05 14.66
N VAL A 57 16.65 2.22 14.99
CA VAL A 57 17.35 2.45 16.25
C VAL A 57 16.37 3.01 17.27
N LEU A 58 16.19 2.28 18.36
CA LEU A 58 15.40 2.68 19.52
C LEU A 58 16.36 2.92 20.69
N PRO A 59 16.43 4.14 21.24
CA PRO A 59 17.16 4.40 22.47
C PRO A 59 16.71 3.44 23.59
N GLU A 60 17.64 3.05 24.47
CA GLU A 60 17.32 2.25 25.66
C GLU A 60 16.08 2.81 26.40
N GLY A 61 15.18 1.92 26.83
CA GLY A 61 13.94 2.31 27.52
C GLY A 61 12.85 2.89 26.62
N SER A 62 13.09 3.09 25.33
CA SER A 62 12.04 3.50 24.38
C SER A 62 10.93 2.47 24.33
N LYS A 63 9.69 2.94 24.34
CA LYS A 63 8.49 2.10 24.35
C LYS A 63 7.98 1.82 22.95
N ILE A 64 7.50 0.60 22.76
CA ILE A 64 6.74 0.17 21.59
C ILE A 64 5.44 -0.49 22.03
N LEU A 65 4.42 -0.40 21.19
CA LEU A 65 3.16 -1.13 21.33
C LEU A 65 3.08 -2.18 20.24
N ILE A 66 3.08 -3.45 20.64
CA ILE A 66 2.95 -4.61 19.75
C ILE A 66 1.49 -5.03 19.78
N GLY A 67 0.87 -5.28 18.63
CA GLY A 67 -0.52 -5.69 18.54
C GLY A 67 -0.81 -6.72 17.47
N CYS A 68 -1.77 -7.57 17.75
CA CYS A 68 -2.35 -8.53 16.80
C CYS A 68 -3.85 -8.23 16.61
N PRO A 69 -4.20 -7.26 15.74
CA PRO A 69 -5.59 -6.92 15.44
C PRO A 69 -6.41 -8.12 14.96
N GLY A 70 -7.63 -8.24 15.49
CA GLY A 70 -8.57 -9.32 15.17
C GLY A 70 -9.37 -9.75 16.40
N ASP A 71 -10.56 -10.29 16.17
CA ASP A 71 -11.46 -10.68 17.26
C ASP A 71 -10.92 -11.89 18.03
N THR A 72 -10.39 -12.85 17.28
CA THR A 72 -9.78 -14.12 17.74
C THR A 72 -8.24 -14.11 17.68
N ASN A 73 -7.64 -12.98 17.29
CA ASN A 73 -6.20 -12.86 17.11
C ASN A 73 -5.51 -12.52 18.44
N SER A 74 -4.29 -13.01 18.59
CA SER A 74 -3.47 -12.86 19.79
C SER A 74 -1.99 -12.97 19.45
N ILE A 75 -1.16 -12.45 20.35
CA ILE A 75 0.28 -12.56 20.31
C ILE A 75 0.66 -14.01 20.62
N MET A 76 1.48 -14.59 19.75
CA MET A 76 2.08 -15.90 19.88
C MET A 76 3.54 -15.74 20.27
N TYR A 77 3.99 -16.50 21.28
CA TYR A 77 5.37 -16.55 21.70
C TYR A 77 6.04 -17.84 21.21
N MET A 78 7.12 -17.70 20.45
CA MET A 78 7.94 -18.81 19.98
C MET A 78 8.96 -19.20 21.06
N GLN A 79 8.85 -20.43 21.53
CA GLN A 79 9.83 -21.06 22.41
C GLN A 79 10.52 -22.22 21.67
N PRO A 80 11.67 -22.71 22.17
CA PRO A 80 12.38 -23.83 21.55
C PRO A 80 11.53 -25.09 21.33
N HIS A 81 10.45 -25.27 22.08
CA HIS A 81 9.57 -26.45 22.05
C HIS A 81 8.19 -26.18 21.42
N GLY A 82 7.96 -25.00 20.81
CA GLY A 82 6.71 -24.71 20.10
C GLY A 82 6.22 -23.26 20.23
N ARG A 83 5.07 -22.98 19.61
CA ARG A 83 4.36 -21.69 19.71
C ARG A 83 3.30 -21.74 20.81
N ILE A 84 3.35 -20.78 21.72
CA ILE A 84 2.39 -20.62 22.81
C ILE A 84 1.48 -19.43 22.47
N ASP A 85 0.16 -19.64 22.57
CA ASP A 85 -0.83 -18.56 22.51
C ASP A 85 -0.86 -17.84 23.86
N THR A 86 -0.45 -16.57 23.89
CA THR A 86 -0.41 -15.78 25.12
C THR A 86 -1.79 -15.24 25.53
N GLY A 87 -2.77 -15.27 24.63
CA GLY A 87 -4.07 -14.62 24.79
C GLY A 87 -4.03 -13.08 24.76
N LEU A 88 -2.84 -12.47 24.62
CA LEU A 88 -2.69 -11.02 24.60
C LEU A 88 -3.04 -10.46 23.22
N LYS A 89 -3.94 -9.47 23.15
CA LYS A 89 -4.22 -8.74 21.90
C LYS A 89 -3.17 -7.69 21.60
N GLN A 90 -2.55 -7.15 22.64
CA GLN A 90 -1.52 -6.13 22.56
C GLN A 90 -0.57 -6.23 23.76
N LEU A 91 0.64 -5.72 23.59
CA LEU A 91 1.69 -5.69 24.60
C LEU A 91 2.50 -4.39 24.46
N GLU A 92 2.63 -3.65 25.56
CA GLU A 92 3.63 -2.57 25.64
C GLU A 92 4.96 -3.17 26.11
N ALA A 93 6.03 -2.86 25.39
CA ALA A 93 7.38 -3.33 25.71
C ALA A 93 8.39 -2.18 25.60
N SER A 94 9.49 -2.28 26.34
CA SER A 94 10.58 -1.30 26.35
C SER A 94 11.86 -1.90 25.83
N CYS A 95 12.61 -1.13 25.06
CA CYS A 95 13.93 -1.53 24.56
C CYS A 95 14.89 -1.83 25.73
N ASN A 96 15.60 -2.96 25.66
CA ASN A 96 16.58 -3.42 26.65
C ASN A 96 17.96 -3.73 26.01
N GLY A 97 18.23 -3.19 24.82
CA GLY A 97 19.47 -3.35 24.09
C GLY A 97 19.50 -4.46 23.04
N GLY A 98 20.20 -4.19 21.94
CA GLY A 98 20.34 -5.11 20.80
C GLY A 98 19.00 -5.35 20.10
N SER A 99 18.47 -6.57 20.15
CA SER A 99 17.15 -6.91 19.60
C SER A 99 16.14 -7.28 20.69
N ASN A 100 16.45 -7.00 21.96
CA ASN A 100 15.71 -7.49 23.11
C ASN A 100 14.81 -6.43 23.73
N PHE A 101 13.66 -6.89 24.21
CA PHE A 101 12.62 -6.08 24.82
C PHE A 101 12.20 -6.69 26.16
N ILE A 102 11.80 -5.82 27.07
CA ILE A 102 11.20 -6.19 28.35
C ILE A 102 9.76 -5.70 28.43
N SER A 103 8.90 -6.47 29.11
CA SER A 103 7.51 -6.06 29.35
C SER A 103 7.06 -6.37 30.78
N GLY A 104 5.92 -5.81 31.17
CA GLY A 104 5.29 -6.12 32.46
C GLY A 104 4.52 -7.45 32.49
N ASN A 105 4.53 -8.23 31.40
CA ASN A 105 3.82 -9.51 31.34
C ASN A 105 4.72 -10.66 31.77
N SER A 106 4.24 -11.55 32.66
CA SER A 106 5.04 -12.64 33.21
C SER A 106 5.45 -13.73 32.20
N LEU A 107 4.74 -13.87 31.08
CA LEU A 107 5.11 -14.82 30.01
C LEU A 107 6.07 -14.22 28.99
N LEU A 108 6.16 -12.88 28.94
CA LEU A 108 6.94 -12.10 27.99
C LEU A 108 7.73 -11.03 28.73
N ASP A 109 8.34 -11.39 29.86
CA ASP A 109 9.10 -10.48 30.71
C ASP A 109 10.36 -9.99 30.01
N SER A 110 11.00 -10.88 29.22
CA SER A 110 12.09 -10.59 28.29
C SER A 110 11.95 -11.43 27.02
N PHE A 111 12.09 -10.81 25.85
CA PHE A 111 11.97 -11.50 24.55
C PHE A 111 12.69 -10.73 23.44
N ALA A 112 12.99 -11.41 22.34
CA ALA A 112 13.38 -10.78 21.07
C ALA A 112 12.17 -10.69 20.11
N LEU A 113 12.12 -9.68 19.23
CA LEU A 113 10.97 -9.52 18.31
C LEU A 113 10.76 -10.73 17.39
N LYS A 114 11.82 -11.41 16.97
CA LYS A 114 11.77 -12.66 16.20
C LYS A 114 11.04 -13.80 16.91
N GLU A 115 10.88 -13.72 18.22
CA GLU A 115 10.17 -14.72 19.03
C GLU A 115 8.67 -14.41 19.10
N ILE A 116 8.23 -13.29 18.54
CA ILE A 116 6.85 -12.83 18.60
C ILE A 116 6.21 -12.89 17.22
N SER A 117 5.01 -13.45 17.15
CA SER A 117 4.17 -13.45 15.96
C SER A 117 2.70 -13.22 16.34
N CYS A 118 1.83 -13.09 15.35
CA CYS A 118 0.39 -13.19 15.54
C CYS A 118 -0.10 -14.60 15.23
N LYS A 119 -1.18 -14.98 15.89
CA LYS A 119 -1.89 -16.26 15.66
C LYS A 119 -2.40 -16.34 14.23
N GLU A 120 -2.98 -15.24 13.76
CA GLU A 120 -3.51 -15.04 12.42
C GLU A 120 -2.98 -13.73 11.83
N GLN A 121 -3.12 -13.55 10.52
CA GLN A 121 -2.79 -12.28 9.87
C GLN A 121 -3.56 -11.13 10.54
N PRO A 122 -2.88 -10.04 10.94
CA PRO A 122 -3.54 -8.85 11.47
C PRO A 122 -4.73 -8.41 10.60
N LYS A 123 -5.90 -8.31 11.21
CA LYS A 123 -7.12 -7.86 10.54
C LYS A 123 -7.02 -6.36 10.21
N VAL A 124 -7.06 -6.03 8.93
CA VAL A 124 -7.15 -4.64 8.46
C VAL A 124 -8.44 -4.00 8.99
N THR A 125 -8.31 -2.80 9.56
CA THR A 125 -9.44 -1.98 9.96
C THR A 125 -9.81 -1.03 8.83
N VAL A 126 -11.09 -0.99 8.47
CA VAL A 126 -11.64 -0.01 7.53
C VAL A 126 -12.71 0.82 8.22
N ARG A 127 -12.51 2.13 8.28
CA ARG A 127 -13.41 3.09 8.93
C ARG A 127 -14.12 3.92 7.88
N LYS A 128 -15.46 3.87 7.88
CA LYS A 128 -16.31 4.77 7.10
C LYS A 128 -16.31 6.14 7.76
N THR A 129 -15.87 7.18 7.07
CA THR A 129 -15.72 8.53 7.63
C THR A 129 -16.67 9.52 6.93
N THR A 130 -16.14 10.50 6.21
CA THR A 130 -16.87 11.60 5.58
C THR A 130 -17.37 11.24 4.17
N LYS A 131 -18.16 12.12 3.58
CA LYS A 131 -18.45 12.07 2.14
C LYS A 131 -17.32 12.72 1.35
N CYS A 132 -17.19 12.32 0.09
CA CYS A 132 -16.16 12.79 -0.83
C CYS A 132 -16.64 12.73 -2.28
N GLY A 133 -15.74 13.10 -3.21
CA GLY A 133 -16.01 13.09 -4.64
C GLY A 133 -16.92 14.24 -5.06
N LYS A 134 -17.40 14.20 -6.31
CA LYS A 134 -18.25 15.27 -6.84
C LYS A 134 -19.55 15.33 -6.03
N ASP A 135 -19.89 16.52 -5.55
CA ASP A 135 -21.13 16.79 -4.81
C ASP A 135 -21.35 15.85 -3.62
N ASN A 136 -20.27 15.38 -2.97
CA ASN A 136 -20.33 14.47 -1.81
C ASN A 136 -21.06 13.13 -2.09
N GLN A 137 -21.07 12.66 -3.34
CA GLN A 137 -21.78 11.44 -3.72
C GLN A 137 -21.06 10.14 -3.30
N HIS A 138 -19.78 10.21 -2.98
CA HIS A 138 -18.95 9.05 -2.65
C HIS A 138 -18.65 8.99 -1.17
N GLN A 139 -18.12 7.86 -0.72
CA GLN A 139 -17.81 7.62 0.68
C GLN A 139 -16.30 7.50 0.91
N THR A 140 -15.81 8.23 1.91
CA THR A 140 -14.44 8.10 2.38
C THR A 140 -14.29 6.88 3.29
N TYR A 141 -13.27 6.07 3.00
CA TYR A 141 -12.85 4.90 3.77
C TYR A 141 -11.39 5.05 4.18
N GLN A 142 -11.12 5.10 5.48
CA GLN A 142 -9.76 5.06 6.01
C GLN A 142 -9.36 3.62 6.28
N CYS A 143 -8.24 3.19 5.71
CA CYS A 143 -7.75 1.82 5.79
C CYS A 143 -6.43 1.77 6.55
N GLY A 144 -6.31 0.84 7.50
CA GLY A 144 -5.15 0.75 8.38
C GLY A 144 -5.31 -0.30 9.47
N TYR A 145 -4.72 -0.07 10.64
CA TYR A 145 -4.85 -0.96 11.80
C TYR A 145 -5.31 -0.20 13.04
N THR A 146 -6.12 -0.88 13.86
CA THR A 146 -6.46 -0.42 15.20
C THR A 146 -5.77 -1.32 16.23
N ILE A 147 -4.95 -0.73 17.09
CA ILE A 147 -4.34 -1.41 18.24
C ILE A 147 -4.75 -0.65 19.50
N GLY A 148 -5.52 -1.29 20.36
CA GLY A 148 -6.15 -0.64 21.50
C GLY A 148 -7.03 0.52 21.01
N ASN A 149 -6.69 1.74 21.43
CA ASN A 149 -7.41 2.96 21.04
C ASN A 149 -6.71 3.74 19.91
N VAL A 150 -5.59 3.23 19.39
CA VAL A 150 -4.77 3.91 18.39
C VAL A 150 -5.13 3.38 17.00
N PHE A 151 -5.41 4.29 16.08
CA PHE A 151 -5.59 3.98 14.67
C PHE A 151 -4.45 4.55 13.86
N VAL A 152 -3.79 3.68 13.11
CA VAL A 152 -2.77 4.06 12.14
C VAL A 152 -3.30 3.77 10.75
N TRP A 153 -3.44 4.81 9.94
CA TRP A 153 -3.92 4.71 8.55
C TRP A 153 -2.73 4.47 7.61
N ALA A 154 -2.95 3.72 6.53
CA ALA A 154 -1.99 3.53 5.44
C ALA A 154 -2.44 4.30 4.18
N PHE A 155 -3.74 4.25 3.88
CA PHE A 155 -4.35 5.05 2.83
C PHE A 155 -5.81 5.41 3.17
N GLU A 156 -6.34 6.38 2.43
CA GLU A 156 -7.76 6.75 2.44
C GLU A 156 -8.33 6.63 1.03
N SER A 157 -9.47 5.95 0.86
CA SER A 157 -10.15 5.79 -0.43
C SER A 157 -11.44 6.58 -0.47
N CYS A 158 -11.60 7.41 -1.50
CA CYS A 158 -12.88 7.98 -1.88
C CYS A 158 -13.60 7.05 -2.85
N TYR A 159 -14.58 6.30 -2.35
CA TYR A 159 -15.14 5.14 -3.02
C TYR A 159 -16.60 5.36 -3.47
N ASP A 160 -16.90 5.07 -4.74
CA ASP A 160 -18.27 5.05 -5.24
C ASP A 160 -18.91 3.69 -4.94
N GLU A 161 -19.73 3.64 -3.89
CA GLU A 161 -20.42 2.43 -3.45
C GLU A 161 -21.46 1.92 -4.46
N ARG A 162 -21.84 2.73 -5.47
CA ARG A 162 -22.80 2.34 -6.51
C ARG A 162 -22.11 1.59 -7.65
N LEU A 163 -20.90 2.02 -7.99
CA LEU A 163 -20.11 1.45 -9.09
C LEU A 163 -19.02 0.49 -8.62
N TYR A 164 -18.78 0.40 -7.30
CA TYR A 164 -17.74 -0.41 -6.68
C TYR A 164 -16.34 -0.11 -7.20
N ILE A 165 -16.00 1.18 -7.31
CA ILE A 165 -14.69 1.65 -7.76
C ILE A 165 -14.23 2.87 -6.95
N PRO A 166 -12.94 2.99 -6.59
CA PRO A 166 -12.38 4.23 -6.08
C PRO A 166 -12.36 5.33 -7.14
N SER A 167 -12.87 6.50 -6.79
CA SER A 167 -12.62 7.72 -7.57
C SER A 167 -11.18 8.18 -7.42
N HIS A 168 -10.69 8.15 -6.18
CA HIS A 168 -9.28 8.36 -5.86
C HIS A 168 -8.92 7.72 -4.52
N VAL A 169 -7.63 7.51 -4.32
CA VAL A 169 -7.01 7.02 -3.10
C VAL A 169 -5.87 7.96 -2.74
N LYS A 170 -5.86 8.42 -1.48
CA LYS A 170 -4.84 9.27 -0.89
C LYS A 170 -3.90 8.44 -0.01
N TYR A 171 -2.60 8.60 -0.19
CA TYR A 171 -1.57 7.92 0.61
C TYR A 171 -0.27 8.74 0.63
N GLU A 172 0.65 8.35 1.50
CA GLU A 172 1.98 8.95 1.61
C GLU A 172 3.02 7.96 1.07
N ILE A 173 3.88 8.43 0.17
CA ILE A 173 5.07 7.67 -0.26
C ILE A 173 6.23 8.17 0.56
N ARG A 174 6.96 7.25 1.21
CA ARG A 174 8.11 7.58 2.05
C ARG A 174 9.40 7.10 1.41
N PRO A 175 10.54 7.72 1.75
CA PRO A 175 11.82 7.13 1.39
C PRO A 175 11.91 5.71 1.94
N HIS A 176 12.27 4.75 1.10
CA HIS A 176 12.67 3.42 1.51
C HIS A 176 13.54 2.77 0.43
N THR A 177 14.65 2.17 0.87
CA THR A 177 15.48 1.29 0.01
C THR A 177 15.25 -0.18 0.34
N CYS A 178 14.48 -0.46 1.38
CA CYS A 178 14.18 -1.80 1.82
C CYS A 178 13.32 -2.48 0.77
N THR A 179 13.85 -3.56 0.20
CA THR A 179 13.00 -4.58 -0.41
C THR A 179 12.30 -5.28 0.75
N PRO A 180 10.98 -5.14 0.89
CA PRO A 180 10.24 -5.95 1.83
C PRO A 180 10.57 -7.41 1.53
N ALA A 181 10.85 -8.22 2.55
CA ALA A 181 11.04 -9.65 2.35
C ALA A 181 9.89 -10.19 1.48
N PRO A 182 10.15 -11.10 0.53
CA PRO A 182 9.13 -11.62 -0.38
C PRO A 182 8.19 -12.57 0.36
N THR A 183 7.51 -12.11 1.40
CA THR A 183 6.15 -12.54 1.64
C THR A 183 5.33 -11.86 0.55
N ALA A 184 5.28 -12.48 -0.63
CA ALA A 184 4.08 -12.37 -1.43
C ALA A 184 2.91 -12.50 -0.45
N PRO A 185 1.91 -11.59 -0.44
CA PRO A 185 0.71 -11.77 0.37
C PRO A 185 0.20 -13.18 0.13
N SER A 186 0.51 -14.10 1.05
CA SER A 186 0.45 -15.53 0.77
C SER A 186 -1.00 -15.93 0.90
N GLY A 187 -1.68 -15.98 -0.24
CA GLY A 187 -3.02 -16.56 -0.37
C GLY A 187 -4.12 -15.73 0.28
N ASN A 188 -4.98 -15.15 -0.56
CA ASN A 188 -6.34 -14.74 -0.21
C ASN A 188 -6.45 -13.73 0.96
N ILE A 189 -5.87 -12.54 0.82
CA ILE A 189 -6.07 -11.46 1.80
C ILE A 189 -6.72 -10.24 1.13
N LEU A 190 -7.99 -10.43 0.77
CA LEU A 190 -8.95 -9.36 0.54
C LEU A 190 -9.82 -9.24 1.80
N THR A 191 -9.18 -8.89 2.92
CA THR A 191 -9.82 -8.86 4.25
C THR A 191 -10.56 -7.55 4.45
N GLY A 192 -11.88 -7.57 4.30
CA GLY A 192 -12.72 -6.39 4.48
C GLY A 192 -14.19 -6.73 4.58
N LEU A 193 -14.71 -6.85 5.80
CA LEU A 193 -16.15 -6.90 6.05
C LEU A 193 -16.55 -5.55 6.64
N LEU A 194 -17.33 -4.75 5.91
CA LEU A 194 -18.09 -3.68 6.56
C LEU A 194 -19.16 -4.35 7.44
N GLU A 195 -19.51 -3.79 8.58
CA GLU A 195 -20.56 -4.40 9.42
C GLU A 195 -21.94 -4.26 8.74
N GLY A 196 -22.77 -5.32 8.79
CA GLY A 196 -24.14 -5.34 8.26
C GLY A 196 -24.31 -6.04 6.89
N LEU A 197 -25.53 -5.99 6.34
CA LEU A 197 -25.91 -6.68 5.09
C LEU A 197 -25.07 -6.23 3.88
N LEU A 198 -24.71 -4.95 3.84
CA LEU A 198 -23.80 -4.36 2.84
C LEU A 198 -22.40 -4.97 2.94
N GLY A 199 -21.98 -5.31 4.16
CA GLY A 199 -20.75 -6.03 4.48
C GLY A 199 -20.61 -7.37 3.80
N ILE A 200 -21.65 -8.21 3.91
CA ILE A 200 -21.66 -9.55 3.31
C ILE A 200 -21.58 -9.42 1.78
N VAL A 201 -22.34 -8.49 1.18
CA VAL A 201 -22.26 -8.21 -0.27
C VAL A 201 -20.88 -7.69 -0.65
N LEU A 202 -20.26 -6.82 0.15
CA LEU A 202 -18.96 -6.23 -0.13
C LEU A 202 -17.77 -7.19 0.12
N TYR A 203 -17.88 -8.10 1.07
CA TYR A 203 -16.94 -9.21 1.28
C TYR A 203 -17.03 -10.24 0.17
N ILE A 204 -18.24 -10.51 -0.32
CA ILE A 204 -18.42 -11.24 -1.58
C ILE A 204 -17.76 -10.43 -2.70
N LEU A 205 -17.95 -9.11 -2.79
CA LEU A 205 -17.34 -8.24 -3.81
C LEU A 205 -15.80 -8.20 -3.77
N SER A 206 -15.18 -8.30 -2.59
CA SER A 206 -13.72 -8.34 -2.46
C SER A 206 -13.16 -9.62 -3.08
N ALA A 207 -13.69 -10.79 -2.70
CA ALA A 207 -13.40 -12.06 -3.37
C ALA A 207 -13.80 -12.06 -4.86
N VAL A 208 -14.88 -11.34 -5.19
CA VAL A 208 -15.41 -11.22 -6.55
C VAL A 208 -14.54 -10.33 -7.42
N PHE A 209 -13.82 -9.31 -6.94
CA PHE A 209 -12.99 -8.49 -7.83
C PHE A 209 -11.91 -9.35 -8.53
N ASN A 210 -11.21 -10.20 -7.77
CA ASN A 210 -10.26 -11.18 -8.33
C ASN A 210 -10.94 -12.20 -9.25
N VAL A 211 -12.16 -12.63 -8.91
CA VAL A 211 -12.95 -13.52 -9.77
C VAL A 211 -13.37 -12.80 -11.06
N LEU A 212 -13.78 -11.54 -11.01
CA LEU A 212 -14.22 -10.73 -12.15
C LEU A 212 -13.06 -10.41 -13.09
N THR A 213 -11.85 -10.20 -12.54
CA THR A 213 -10.62 -10.09 -13.31
C THR A 213 -10.02 -11.46 -13.66
N SER A 214 -10.64 -12.58 -13.32
CA SER A 214 -10.18 -13.88 -13.83
C SER A 214 -10.50 -13.99 -15.33
N LEU A 215 -9.63 -14.64 -16.09
CA LEU A 215 -9.83 -14.82 -17.53
C LEU A 215 -11.17 -15.52 -17.86
N VAL A 216 -11.63 -16.42 -16.99
CA VAL A 216 -12.91 -17.12 -17.15
C VAL A 216 -14.09 -16.15 -17.07
N ALA A 217 -14.15 -15.31 -16.03
CA ALA A 217 -15.21 -14.33 -15.88
C ALA A 217 -15.16 -13.26 -16.98
N GLN A 218 -13.95 -12.81 -17.33
CA GLN A 218 -13.75 -11.87 -18.43
C GLN A 218 -14.25 -12.44 -19.75
N LYS A 219 -13.91 -13.68 -20.10
CA LYS A 219 -14.41 -14.31 -21.33
C LYS A 219 -15.93 -14.34 -21.36
N ALA A 220 -16.58 -14.78 -20.28
CA ALA A 220 -18.04 -14.79 -20.20
C ALA A 220 -18.63 -13.39 -20.40
N ARG A 221 -18.06 -12.37 -19.74
CA ARG A 221 -18.52 -10.99 -19.85
C ARG A 221 -18.30 -10.40 -21.25
N PHE A 222 -17.15 -10.65 -21.86
CA PHE A 222 -16.86 -10.14 -23.20
C PHE A 222 -17.74 -10.80 -24.26
N ILE A 223 -18.05 -12.11 -24.12
CA ILE A 223 -19.01 -12.79 -24.98
C ILE A 223 -20.39 -12.13 -24.87
N GLU A 224 -20.86 -11.84 -23.65
CA GLU A 224 -22.14 -11.15 -23.41
C GLU A 224 -22.17 -9.75 -24.06
N LEU A 225 -21.06 -9.00 -23.97
CA LEU A 225 -21.00 -7.61 -24.42
C LEU A 225 -20.77 -7.46 -25.93
N PHE A 226 -19.93 -8.33 -26.51
CA PHE A 226 -19.36 -8.15 -27.85
C PHE A 226 -19.54 -9.37 -28.78
N GLY A 227 -19.99 -10.51 -28.25
CA GLY A 227 -20.03 -11.79 -28.97
C GLY A 227 -18.70 -12.54 -28.94
N THR A 228 -18.74 -13.83 -29.27
CA THR A 228 -17.59 -14.76 -29.14
C THR A 228 -16.36 -14.33 -29.93
N GLU A 229 -16.52 -13.95 -31.19
CA GLU A 229 -15.39 -13.60 -32.06
C GLU A 229 -14.60 -12.38 -31.52
N LEU A 230 -15.31 -11.32 -31.11
CA LEU A 230 -14.66 -10.14 -30.56
C LEU A 230 -14.11 -10.37 -29.16
N ALA A 231 -14.76 -11.21 -28.34
CA ALA A 231 -14.21 -11.61 -27.05
C ALA A 231 -12.85 -12.29 -27.21
N ASP A 232 -12.72 -13.20 -28.19
CA ASP A 232 -11.47 -13.88 -28.51
C ASP A 232 -10.43 -12.93 -29.13
N VAL A 233 -10.83 -11.87 -29.83
CA VAL A 233 -9.90 -10.84 -30.32
C VAL A 233 -9.34 -10.01 -29.16
N TYR A 234 -10.21 -9.50 -28.29
CA TYR A 234 -9.79 -8.64 -27.19
C TYR A 234 -9.00 -9.37 -26.11
N LEU A 235 -9.30 -10.65 -25.86
CA LEU A 235 -8.69 -11.44 -24.79
C LEU A 235 -7.65 -12.45 -25.28
N ARG A 236 -7.18 -12.33 -26.53
CA ARG A 236 -6.21 -13.27 -27.12
C ARG A 236 -4.85 -13.22 -26.43
N ASP A 237 -4.30 -12.02 -26.40
CA ASP A 237 -2.92 -11.73 -26.02
C ASP A 237 -2.85 -10.78 -24.81
N ASP A 238 -4.01 -10.40 -24.27
CA ASP A 238 -4.15 -9.50 -23.14
C ASP A 238 -5.38 -9.89 -22.30
N ASN A 239 -5.41 -9.43 -21.05
CA ASN A 239 -6.54 -9.59 -20.14
C ASN A 239 -6.48 -8.50 -19.07
N LEU A 240 -7.60 -8.28 -18.39
CA LEU A 240 -7.64 -7.40 -17.24
C LEU A 240 -7.02 -8.07 -16.00
N GLU A 241 -6.44 -7.26 -15.14
CA GLU A 241 -5.91 -7.61 -13.83
C GLU A 241 -6.25 -6.53 -12.80
N PRO A 242 -6.17 -6.84 -11.49
CA PRO A 242 -6.34 -5.83 -10.45
C PRO A 242 -5.18 -4.83 -10.42
N CYS A 243 -5.49 -3.54 -10.46
CA CYS A 243 -4.56 -2.44 -10.21
C CYS A 243 -4.78 -1.87 -8.81
N TYR A 244 -3.72 -1.84 -8.00
CA TYR A 244 -3.71 -1.17 -6.69
C TYR A 244 -3.36 0.32 -6.86
N LEU A 245 -4.29 1.22 -6.54
CA LEU A 245 -4.08 2.67 -6.70
C LEU A 245 -3.04 3.23 -5.71
N ALA A 246 -3.13 2.83 -4.44
CA ALA A 246 -2.03 2.85 -3.48
C ALA A 246 -1.28 1.53 -3.60
N ASN A 247 -0.23 1.48 -4.41
CA ASN A 247 0.47 0.22 -4.70
C ASN A 247 1.30 -0.23 -3.49
N PRO A 248 1.30 -1.53 -3.13
CA PRO A 248 2.12 -2.06 -2.03
C PRO A 248 3.61 -1.72 -2.15
N PHE A 249 4.13 -1.54 -3.37
CA PHE A 249 5.52 -1.17 -3.61
C PHE A 249 5.99 0.10 -2.88
N TYR A 250 5.10 1.07 -2.61
CA TYR A 250 5.46 2.33 -1.94
C TYR A 250 5.60 2.21 -0.42
N PHE A 251 5.31 1.03 0.14
CA PHE A 251 5.21 0.84 1.57
C PHE A 251 6.32 -0.09 2.07
N ALA A 252 7.10 0.40 3.02
CA ALA A 252 8.28 -0.30 3.52
C ALA A 252 7.94 -1.55 4.36
N THR A 253 6.75 -1.58 4.97
CA THR A 253 6.35 -2.63 5.92
C THR A 253 5.34 -3.60 5.31
N VAL A 254 5.45 -4.89 5.65
CA VAL A 254 4.46 -5.92 5.27
C VAL A 254 3.07 -5.57 5.82
N ALA A 255 3.03 -4.91 6.98
CA ALA A 255 1.80 -4.39 7.57
C ALA A 255 1.10 -3.42 6.61
N GLU A 256 1.77 -2.36 6.17
CA GLU A 256 1.18 -1.38 5.25
C GLU A 256 0.83 -2.01 3.90
N GLN A 257 1.71 -2.85 3.34
CA GLN A 257 1.42 -3.58 2.09
C GLN A 257 0.15 -4.40 2.18
N SER A 258 -0.05 -5.10 3.30
CA SER A 258 -1.24 -5.91 3.53
C SER A 258 -2.51 -5.07 3.62
N VAL A 259 -2.42 -3.80 4.05
CA VAL A 259 -3.57 -2.88 4.00
C VAL A 259 -3.93 -2.55 2.55
N THR A 260 -2.94 -2.33 1.68
CA THR A 260 -3.17 -1.94 0.27
C THR A 260 -3.93 -2.97 -0.55
N THR A 261 -3.96 -4.23 -0.13
CA THR A 261 -4.67 -5.30 -0.86
C THR A 261 -6.19 -5.23 -0.69
N HIS A 262 -6.70 -4.29 0.12
CA HIS A 262 -8.13 -4.10 0.32
C HIS A 262 -8.85 -3.61 -0.95
N TYR A 263 -10.03 -4.16 -1.25
CA TYR A 263 -10.75 -3.92 -2.51
C TYR A 263 -11.12 -2.46 -2.81
N VAL A 264 -11.26 -1.63 -1.76
CA VAL A 264 -11.52 -0.19 -1.92
C VAL A 264 -10.34 0.57 -2.56
N ASN A 265 -9.22 -0.12 -2.79
CA ASN A 265 -8.02 0.38 -3.46
C ASN A 265 -7.86 -0.16 -4.91
N LEU A 266 -8.81 -0.97 -5.39
CA LEU A 266 -8.68 -1.69 -6.66
C LEU A 266 -9.44 -1.05 -7.82
N ALA A 267 -8.83 -1.08 -9.00
CA ALA A 267 -9.47 -0.77 -10.27
C ALA A 267 -9.01 -1.74 -11.38
N PRO A 268 -9.84 -2.04 -12.41
CA PRO A 268 -9.45 -2.98 -13.46
C PRO A 268 -8.44 -2.38 -14.43
N GLN A 269 -7.38 -3.11 -14.76
CA GLN A 269 -6.31 -2.65 -15.64
C GLN A 269 -6.03 -3.68 -16.73
N TRP A 270 -5.77 -3.27 -17.96
CA TRP A 270 -5.21 -4.16 -18.98
C TRP A 270 -3.75 -4.49 -18.67
N LYS A 271 -3.38 -5.77 -18.74
CA LYS A 271 -2.02 -6.23 -18.43
C LYS A 271 -0.96 -5.58 -19.33
N SER A 272 -1.31 -5.23 -20.56
CA SER A 272 -0.41 -4.45 -21.43
C SER A 272 -0.07 -3.04 -20.90
N VAL A 273 -0.78 -2.52 -19.89
CA VAL A 273 -0.55 -1.18 -19.29
C VAL A 273 0.46 -1.24 -18.15
N THR A 274 0.76 -2.43 -17.65
CA THR A 274 1.53 -2.65 -16.41
C THR A 274 2.92 -2.05 -16.47
N GLU A 275 3.62 -2.17 -17.60
CA GLU A 275 4.95 -1.57 -17.76
C GLU A 275 4.96 -0.04 -17.60
N SER A 276 3.96 0.68 -18.13
CA SER A 276 3.85 2.14 -17.97
C SER A 276 3.64 2.53 -16.51
N LEU A 277 2.75 1.81 -15.82
CA LEU A 277 2.43 2.08 -14.41
C LEU A 277 3.61 1.74 -13.49
N GLU A 278 4.28 0.61 -13.72
CA GLU A 278 5.46 0.20 -12.97
C GLU A 278 6.62 1.18 -13.19
N SER A 279 6.81 1.66 -14.43
CA SER A 279 7.86 2.63 -14.71
C SER A 279 7.60 3.97 -14.03
N LEU A 280 6.35 4.47 -14.06
CA LEU A 280 5.97 5.65 -13.27
C LEU A 280 6.24 5.44 -11.79
N GLN A 281 5.88 4.26 -11.29
CA GLN A 281 6.02 3.92 -9.88
C GLN A 281 7.47 3.93 -9.41
N GLN A 282 8.37 3.30 -10.17
CA GLN A 282 9.79 3.33 -9.88
C GLN A 282 10.34 4.76 -9.96
N GLY A 283 9.91 5.54 -10.96
CA GLY A 283 10.28 6.95 -11.10
C GLY A 283 9.94 7.79 -9.86
N VAL A 284 8.69 7.66 -9.38
CA VAL A 284 8.22 8.39 -8.19
C VAL A 284 8.98 7.96 -6.94
N GLN A 285 9.18 6.65 -6.72
CA GLN A 285 9.91 6.17 -5.55
C GLN A 285 11.39 6.61 -5.57
N ASN A 286 12.03 6.61 -6.74
CA ASN A 286 13.40 7.09 -6.90
C ASN A 286 13.51 8.58 -6.55
N TYR A 287 12.55 9.39 -7.00
CA TYR A 287 12.50 10.82 -6.66
C TYR A 287 12.37 11.03 -5.14
N VAL A 288 11.48 10.28 -4.48
CA VAL A 288 11.33 10.31 -3.01
C VAL A 288 12.61 9.89 -2.29
N ASN A 289 13.26 8.81 -2.75
CA ASN A 289 14.50 8.31 -2.16
C ASN A 289 15.67 9.30 -2.31
N GLN A 290 15.72 10.06 -3.41
CA GLN A 290 16.76 11.08 -3.62
C GLN A 290 16.50 12.33 -2.78
N GLY A 291 15.25 12.77 -2.67
CA GLY A 291 14.87 13.95 -1.90
C GLY A 291 14.83 13.73 -0.39
N GLN A 292 14.75 12.48 0.07
CA GLN A 292 14.61 12.08 1.49
C GLN A 292 13.37 12.70 2.19
N ASN A 293 12.40 13.18 1.41
CA ASN A 293 11.14 13.75 1.90
C ASN A 293 9.97 12.87 1.44
N SER A 294 9.00 12.64 2.33
CA SER A 294 7.75 11.99 1.96
C SER A 294 6.93 12.84 1.00
N LEU A 295 6.13 12.19 0.16
CA LEU A 295 5.17 12.84 -0.74
C LEU A 295 3.75 12.40 -0.45
N THR A 296 2.82 13.36 -0.49
CA THR A 296 1.39 13.04 -0.52
C THR A 296 0.96 12.76 -1.95
N VAL A 297 0.28 11.65 -2.16
CA VAL A 297 -0.14 11.20 -3.49
C VAL A 297 -1.63 10.89 -3.52
N TYR A 298 -2.28 11.29 -4.61
CA TYR A 298 -3.65 10.92 -4.95
C TYR A 298 -3.63 10.13 -6.25
N SER A 299 -3.92 8.83 -6.19
CA SER A 299 -4.10 7.97 -7.38
C SER A 299 -5.58 7.78 -7.67
N GLY A 300 -6.00 7.78 -8.92
CA GLY A 300 -7.41 7.56 -9.25
C GLY A 300 -7.64 7.09 -10.67
N THR A 301 -8.93 7.02 -11.02
CA THR A 301 -9.39 6.57 -12.34
C THR A 301 -10.26 7.63 -12.99
N ILE A 302 -10.28 7.67 -14.33
CA ILE A 302 -11.12 8.60 -15.10
C ILE A 302 -11.87 7.84 -16.19
N GLY A 303 -13.18 8.12 -16.27
CA GLY A 303 -14.06 7.63 -17.33
C GLY A 303 -14.27 6.11 -17.29
N VAL A 304 -15.01 5.62 -18.27
CA VAL A 304 -15.22 4.18 -18.50
C VAL A 304 -14.72 3.86 -19.91
N LEU A 305 -13.86 2.85 -20.04
CA LEU A 305 -13.33 2.40 -21.31
C LEU A 305 -14.48 1.94 -22.21
N THR A 306 -14.48 2.40 -23.46
CA THR A 306 -15.41 1.92 -24.48
C THR A 306 -14.67 1.15 -25.56
N LEU A 307 -15.20 -0.01 -25.95
CA LEU A 307 -14.64 -0.84 -27.02
C LEU A 307 -15.60 -0.92 -28.21
N PRO A 308 -15.08 -0.99 -29.45
CA PRO A 308 -15.89 -1.24 -30.65
C PRO A 308 -16.67 -2.57 -30.58
N THR A 309 -17.86 -2.56 -31.16
CA THR A 309 -18.71 -3.73 -31.40
C THR A 309 -18.63 -4.13 -32.88
N SER A 310 -19.10 -5.33 -33.21
CA SER A 310 -19.15 -5.82 -34.61
C SER A 310 -20.05 -4.98 -35.51
N LEU A 311 -20.98 -4.22 -34.91
CA LEU A 311 -21.90 -3.31 -35.60
C LEU A 311 -21.31 -1.91 -35.82
N GLY A 312 -20.04 -1.68 -35.48
CA GLY A 312 -19.37 -0.38 -35.63
C GLY A 312 -19.70 0.65 -34.55
N SER A 313 -20.60 0.34 -33.61
CA SER A 313 -20.87 1.16 -32.42
C SER A 313 -19.87 0.86 -31.30
N SER A 314 -19.68 1.75 -30.32
CA SER A 314 -18.85 1.50 -29.14
C SER A 314 -19.70 1.19 -27.90
N ARG A 315 -19.24 0.27 -27.06
CA ARG A 315 -19.91 -0.11 -25.81
C ARG A 315 -18.98 0.06 -24.61
N ALA A 316 -19.50 0.64 -23.53
CA ALA A 316 -18.77 0.81 -22.28
C ALA A 316 -18.52 -0.54 -21.59
N LEU A 317 -17.30 -0.70 -21.07
CA LEU A 317 -16.83 -1.94 -20.47
C LEU A 317 -16.99 -1.91 -18.94
N TYR A 318 -17.83 -2.82 -18.45
CA TYR A 318 -18.05 -3.07 -17.03
C TYR A 318 -17.86 -4.56 -16.76
N LEU A 319 -17.25 -4.92 -15.64
CA LEU A 319 -16.94 -6.33 -15.36
C LEU A 319 -18.19 -7.18 -15.07
N VAL A 320 -19.28 -6.59 -14.57
CA VAL A 320 -20.47 -7.36 -14.20
C VAL A 320 -21.75 -6.52 -14.22
N THR A 321 -22.89 -7.19 -14.38
CA THR A 321 -24.22 -6.64 -14.11
C THR A 321 -24.69 -7.12 -12.73
N PHE A 322 -24.95 -6.19 -11.81
CA PHE A 322 -25.47 -6.48 -10.48
C PHE A 322 -26.81 -5.77 -10.28
N LEU A 323 -27.86 -6.53 -9.93
CA LEU A 323 -29.22 -6.01 -9.73
C LEU A 323 -29.72 -5.16 -10.92
N GLY A 324 -29.42 -5.59 -12.14
CA GLY A 324 -29.83 -4.90 -13.37
C GLY A 324 -28.98 -3.68 -13.75
N SER A 325 -27.97 -3.33 -12.94
CA SER A 325 -27.05 -2.22 -13.21
C SER A 325 -25.65 -2.72 -13.55
N ASN A 326 -24.99 -2.09 -14.52
CA ASN A 326 -23.59 -2.38 -14.81
C ASN A 326 -22.69 -1.74 -13.74
N VAL A 327 -21.80 -2.52 -13.13
CA VAL A 327 -20.91 -2.09 -12.05
C VAL A 327 -19.48 -2.60 -12.29
N CYS A 328 -18.53 -2.13 -11.48
CA CYS A 328 -17.09 -2.35 -11.65
C CYS A 328 -16.63 -1.90 -13.05
N PRO A 329 -16.70 -0.58 -13.36
CA PRO A 329 -16.26 -0.07 -14.66
C PRO A 329 -14.78 -0.33 -14.87
N VAL A 330 -14.40 -0.66 -16.11
CA VAL A 330 -13.00 -0.63 -16.52
C VAL A 330 -12.67 0.82 -16.85
N PRO A 331 -11.76 1.49 -16.12
CA PRO A 331 -11.47 2.90 -16.33
C PRO A 331 -10.81 3.13 -17.69
N GLN A 332 -11.04 4.30 -18.28
CA GLN A 332 -10.38 4.68 -19.53
C GLN A 332 -8.93 5.16 -19.27
N TYR A 333 -8.71 5.85 -18.15
CA TYR A 333 -7.40 6.36 -17.74
C TYR A 333 -7.15 6.13 -16.25
N PHE A 334 -5.88 5.94 -15.92
CA PHE A 334 -5.35 6.09 -14.57
C PHE A 334 -4.69 7.45 -14.44
N TYR A 335 -4.77 8.06 -13.26
CA TYR A 335 -3.98 9.23 -12.95
C TYR A 335 -3.32 9.13 -11.59
N LYS A 336 -2.25 9.90 -11.43
CA LYS A 336 -1.55 10.09 -10.16
C LYS A 336 -1.21 11.56 -9.99
N VAL A 337 -1.69 12.18 -8.92
CA VAL A 337 -1.27 13.52 -8.50
C VAL A 337 -0.24 13.38 -7.40
N VAL A 338 0.96 13.88 -7.64
CA VAL A 338 2.08 13.88 -6.68
C VAL A 338 2.26 15.30 -6.18
N ILE A 339 2.06 15.53 -4.88
CA ILE A 339 2.33 16.82 -4.26
C ILE A 339 3.81 16.86 -3.88
N ALA A 340 4.63 17.46 -4.75
CA ALA A 340 6.06 17.65 -4.57
C ALA A 340 6.40 19.06 -4.07
N ASP A 341 7.66 19.30 -3.73
CA ASP A 341 8.14 20.59 -3.20
C ASP A 341 7.92 21.76 -4.17
N HIS A 342 7.87 21.49 -5.47
CA HIS A 342 7.63 22.47 -6.52
C HIS A 342 6.15 22.62 -6.91
N GLY A 343 5.25 21.92 -6.22
CA GLY A 343 3.81 21.90 -6.48
C GLY A 343 3.26 20.55 -6.96
N PRO A 344 1.94 20.45 -7.14
CA PRO A 344 1.27 19.23 -7.56
C PRO A 344 1.48 18.93 -9.05
N LEU A 345 2.01 17.75 -9.36
CA LEU A 345 2.17 17.23 -10.71
C LEU A 345 1.20 16.10 -10.98
N VAL A 346 0.65 16.04 -12.19
CA VAL A 346 -0.28 14.99 -12.61
C VAL A 346 0.38 14.10 -13.65
N PHE A 347 0.29 12.79 -13.45
CA PHE A 347 0.67 11.77 -14.40
C PHE A 347 -0.58 11.04 -14.87
N LEU A 348 -0.74 10.87 -16.17
CA LEU A 348 -1.90 10.25 -16.80
C LEU A 348 -1.45 9.10 -17.68
N ILE A 349 -2.11 7.95 -17.54
CA ILE A 349 -1.81 6.71 -18.27
C ILE A 349 -3.11 6.17 -18.85
N SER A 350 -3.08 5.79 -20.13
CA SER A 350 -4.24 5.20 -20.80
C SER A 350 -4.39 3.71 -20.53
N ASN A 351 -5.58 3.32 -20.07
CA ASN A 351 -5.97 1.94 -19.83
C ASN A 351 -6.71 1.36 -21.05
N SER A 352 -6.00 1.19 -22.16
CA SER A 352 -6.59 0.76 -23.43
C SER A 352 -5.67 -0.17 -24.20
N ILE A 353 -6.19 -1.26 -24.76
CA ILE A 353 -5.43 -2.13 -25.68
C ILE A 353 -5.28 -1.54 -27.09
N ALA A 354 -6.06 -0.51 -27.41
CA ALA A 354 -6.01 0.22 -28.67
C ALA A 354 -5.38 1.61 -28.48
N ALA A 355 -4.89 2.19 -29.58
CA ALA A 355 -4.47 3.59 -29.60
C ALA A 355 -5.61 4.51 -29.10
N VAL A 356 -5.27 5.43 -28.20
CA VAL A 356 -6.23 6.40 -27.68
C VAL A 356 -6.71 7.30 -28.83
N PRO A 357 -8.02 7.52 -28.99
CA PRO A 357 -8.53 8.44 -30.01
C PRO A 357 -7.85 9.81 -29.91
N SER A 358 -7.58 10.45 -31.04
CA SER A 358 -7.07 11.81 -31.08
C SER A 358 -8.07 12.77 -30.45
N GLY A 359 -7.67 13.37 -29.33
CA GLY A 359 -8.43 14.42 -28.64
C GLY A 359 -9.25 13.94 -27.44
N VAL A 360 -8.60 13.89 -26.27
CA VAL A 360 -9.04 14.59 -25.04
C VAL A 360 -7.79 14.89 -24.22
N PRO A 361 -7.08 16.02 -24.43
CA PRO A 361 -6.05 16.41 -23.47
C PRO A 361 -6.77 16.85 -22.19
N PHE A 362 -6.59 16.08 -21.11
CA PHE A 362 -6.96 16.53 -19.76
C PHE A 362 -6.19 17.79 -19.37
N CYS A 363 -5.03 17.96 -19.97
CA CYS A 363 -4.07 19.02 -19.75
C CYS A 363 -3.00 18.96 -20.85
N THR A 364 -2.19 20.01 -20.95
CA THR A 364 -1.05 20.12 -21.84
C THR A 364 0.11 19.30 -21.27
N ASP A 365 0.69 18.40 -22.09
CA ASP A 365 1.86 17.63 -21.67
C ASP A 365 3.07 18.56 -21.52
N LEU A 366 3.62 18.61 -20.31
CA LEU A 366 4.79 19.42 -20.00
C LEU A 366 6.08 18.84 -20.59
N GLY A 367 6.05 17.57 -21.01
CA GLY A 367 7.17 16.91 -21.69
C GLY A 367 8.41 16.68 -20.79
N SER A 368 9.10 15.55 -21.01
CA SER A 368 10.37 15.14 -20.37
C SER A 368 10.41 15.07 -18.83
N ASP A 369 11.42 14.37 -18.32
CA ASP A 369 11.72 14.19 -16.89
C ASP A 369 12.28 15.47 -16.24
N ALA A 370 12.73 16.45 -17.03
CA ALA A 370 13.43 17.63 -16.56
C ALA A 370 12.54 18.63 -15.80
N HIS A 371 11.23 18.65 -16.10
CA HIS A 371 10.27 19.53 -15.43
C HIS A 371 9.73 18.94 -14.12
N SER A 372 9.55 17.62 -14.06
CA SER A 372 9.02 16.94 -12.88
C SER A 372 10.12 16.52 -11.90
N GLY A 373 11.36 16.31 -12.36
CA GLY A 373 12.39 15.59 -11.62
C GLY A 373 12.12 14.08 -11.49
N ILE A 374 10.98 13.60 -12.01
CA ILE A 374 10.52 12.21 -11.93
C ILE A 374 10.74 11.57 -13.30
N SER A 375 11.73 10.68 -13.37
CA SER A 375 12.04 9.96 -14.61
C SER A 375 11.20 8.71 -14.78
N TRP A 376 10.52 8.58 -15.92
CA TRP A 376 9.69 7.41 -16.22
C TRP A 376 9.60 7.12 -17.72
N ASN A 377 9.49 5.84 -18.05
CA ASN A 377 9.41 5.36 -19.43
C ASN A 377 7.96 5.39 -19.91
N ARG A 378 7.65 6.39 -20.74
CA ARG A 378 6.35 6.54 -21.41
C ARG A 378 6.26 5.52 -22.55
N LYS A 379 5.62 4.37 -22.29
CA LYS A 379 5.49 3.29 -23.29
C LYS A 379 4.31 3.49 -24.23
N ARG A 380 3.34 4.33 -23.85
CA ARG A 380 2.11 4.54 -24.62
C ARG A 380 2.00 5.97 -25.11
N SER A 381 1.32 6.14 -26.23
CA SER A 381 1.14 7.44 -26.91
C SER A 381 0.35 8.48 -26.10
N PHE A 382 -0.30 8.07 -25.01
CA PHE A 382 -1.09 8.95 -24.14
C PHE A 382 -0.51 9.03 -22.71
N ASP A 383 0.69 8.49 -22.47
CA ASP A 383 1.36 8.66 -21.18
C ASP A 383 1.91 10.10 -21.11
N LEU A 384 1.33 10.91 -20.21
CA LEU A 384 1.62 12.35 -20.14
C LEU A 384 1.83 12.83 -18.70
N CYS A 385 2.56 13.93 -18.58
CA CYS A 385 2.78 14.64 -17.32
C CYS A 385 2.31 16.09 -17.47
N CYS A 386 1.53 16.60 -16.53
CA CYS A 386 0.98 17.94 -16.64
C CYS A 386 0.74 18.64 -15.31
N ASP A 387 0.42 19.93 -15.41
CA ASP A 387 0.07 20.79 -14.30
C ASP A 387 -1.31 20.44 -13.71
N PHE A 388 -1.40 20.45 -12.38
CA PHE A 388 -2.63 20.11 -11.67
C PHE A 388 -3.77 21.11 -11.92
N GLU A 389 -3.49 22.39 -12.09
CA GLU A 389 -4.52 23.42 -12.28
C GLU A 389 -5.27 23.21 -13.60
N GLU A 390 -4.56 22.81 -14.66
CA GLU A 390 -5.18 22.48 -15.94
C GLU A 390 -6.00 21.18 -15.84
N PHE A 391 -5.44 20.17 -15.19
CA PHE A 391 -6.12 18.90 -14.94
C PHE A 391 -7.43 19.07 -14.14
N GLN A 392 -7.41 19.88 -13.08
CA GLN A 392 -8.55 20.08 -12.19
C GLN A 392 -9.75 20.72 -12.89
N LYS A 393 -9.52 21.52 -13.95
CA LYS A 393 -10.60 22.08 -14.81
C LYS A 393 -11.42 20.99 -15.50
N LYS A 394 -10.83 19.80 -15.72
CA LYS A 394 -11.50 18.63 -16.31
C LYS A 394 -11.93 17.60 -15.26
N VAL A 395 -11.17 17.47 -14.18
CA VAL A 395 -11.38 16.50 -13.11
C VAL A 395 -11.74 17.21 -11.80
N SER A 396 -12.94 17.78 -11.77
CA SER A 396 -13.42 18.66 -10.69
C SER A 396 -13.73 17.97 -9.36
N TYR A 397 -13.77 16.64 -9.31
CA TYR A 397 -14.06 15.89 -8.08
C TYR A 397 -12.86 15.72 -7.15
N LEU A 398 -11.66 16.06 -7.63
CA LEU A 398 -10.45 16.05 -6.83
C LEU A 398 -10.15 17.47 -6.34
N GLN A 399 -10.29 17.68 -5.04
CA GLN A 399 -9.92 18.92 -4.35
C GLN A 399 -8.73 18.57 -3.44
N LEU A 400 -7.57 19.19 -3.69
CA LEU A 400 -6.35 18.94 -2.91
C LEU A 400 -6.37 19.65 -1.57
#